data_AF-A0A1C5MMI0-F1
#
_entry.id   AF-A0A1C5MMI0-F1
#
_cell.length_a   1.000
_cell.length_b   1.000
_cell.length_c   1.000
_cell.angle_alpha   90.00
_cell.angle_beta   90.00
_cell.angle_gamma   90.00
#
_symmetry.space_group_name_H-M   'P 1'
#
loop_
_entity.id
_entity.type
_entity.pdbx_description
1 polymer ?
#
loop_
_entity_poly.entity_id
_entity_poly.type
_entity_poly.pdbx_seq_one_letter_code
_entity_poly.pdbx_strand_id
1 'polypeptide(L)'
;MSKSKLNFTRTTTDKLTVKAGVLSEDCSHIAYTDENDCEQVVRVADLLAAFKNQVIDFSVALKTDEDLELIGSDSEYDSEIDDSDEM
;
A
#
# COMPACT_ATOMS: atom_id res chain seq x y z
N MET A 1 22.34 5.79 41.18
CA MET A 1 22.69 6.03 39.76
C MET A 1 21.40 6.05 38.96
N SER A 2 20.89 7.23 38.59
CA SER A 2 19.69 7.33 37.76
C SER A 2 20.05 6.83 36.36
N LYS A 3 19.42 5.74 35.89
CA LYS A 3 19.55 5.32 34.48
C LYS A 3 18.98 6.46 33.65
N SER A 4 19.83 7.10 32.83
CA SER A 4 19.37 8.06 31.83
C SER A 4 18.22 7.42 31.04
N LYS A 5 17.08 8.10 30.94
CA LYS A 5 15.94 7.64 30.11
C LYS A 5 16.22 7.77 28.61
N LEU A 6 17.36 8.37 28.27
CA LEU A 6 17.74 8.66 26.90
C LEU A 6 18.46 7.44 26.34
N ASN A 7 17.76 6.72 25.46
CA ASN A 7 18.31 5.58 24.74
C ASN A 7 18.65 6.05 23.33
N PHE A 8 19.92 5.90 22.95
CA PHE A 8 20.40 6.20 21.61
C PHE A 8 20.60 4.88 20.86
N THR A 9 19.73 4.57 19.91
CA THR A 9 19.78 3.32 19.13
C THR A 9 19.84 3.66 17.65
N ARG A 10 20.80 3.08 16.92
CA ARG A 10 20.89 3.17 15.47
C ARG A 10 20.24 1.94 14.85
N THR A 11 19.20 2.14 14.06
CA THR A 11 18.51 1.08 13.33
C THR A 11 18.88 1.14 11.85
N THR A 12 19.13 -0.01 11.24
CA THR A 12 19.24 -0.18 9.78
C THR A 12 18.14 -1.14 9.36
N THR A 13 17.35 -0.78 8.34
CA THR A 13 16.17 -1.54 7.92
C THR A 13 16.22 -1.77 6.42
N ASP A 14 16.32 -3.03 6.02
CA ASP A 14 16.11 -3.46 4.64
C ASP A 14 14.62 -3.73 4.43
N LYS A 15 13.99 -3.05 3.47
CA LYS A 15 12.56 -3.14 3.21
C LYS A 15 12.28 -3.78 1.86
N LEU A 16 11.62 -4.94 1.87
CA LEU A 16 11.05 -5.56 0.68
C LEU A 16 9.56 -5.22 0.61
N THR A 17 9.10 -4.71 -0.54
CA THR A 17 7.70 -4.33 -0.75
C THR A 17 7.20 -4.92 -2.05
N VAL A 18 6.07 -5.64 -2.02
CA VAL A 18 5.33 -6.07 -3.20
C VAL A 18 4.07 -5.19 -3.28
N LYS A 19 3.99 -4.33 -4.29
CA LYS A 19 2.81 -3.46 -4.48
C LYS A 19 1.68 -4.26 -5.12
N ALA A 20 0.45 -4.06 -4.63
CA ALA A 20 -0.75 -4.73 -5.12
C ALA A 20 -0.63 -6.28 -5.22
N GLY A 21 0.20 -6.88 -4.36
CA GLY A 21 0.38 -8.32 -4.30
C GLY A 21 -0.74 -8.99 -3.51
N VAL A 22 -1.23 -10.13 -4.02
CA VAL A 22 -2.21 -10.97 -3.33
C VAL A 22 -1.50 -12.20 -2.80
N LEU A 23 -1.59 -12.41 -1.48
CA LEU A 23 -1.08 -13.62 -0.83
C LEU A 23 -2.00 -14.81 -1.19
N SER A 24 -1.41 -15.91 -1.63
CA SER A 24 -2.14 -17.14 -1.95
C SER A 24 -2.87 -17.73 -0.74
N GLU A 25 -3.89 -18.54 -0.98
CA GLU A 25 -4.70 -19.17 0.08
C GLU A 25 -3.87 -20.03 1.05
N ASP A 26 -2.85 -20.71 0.52
CA ASP A 26 -1.91 -21.53 1.28
C ASP A 26 -0.74 -20.73 1.88
N CYS A 27 -0.76 -19.40 1.73
CA CYS A 27 0.26 -18.46 2.21
C CYS A 27 1.69 -18.73 1.69
N SER A 28 1.84 -19.46 0.59
CA SER A 28 3.15 -19.89 0.10
C SER A 28 3.71 -19.00 -1.01
N HIS A 29 2.85 -18.29 -1.75
CA HIS A 29 3.25 -17.37 -2.82
C HIS A 29 2.50 -16.05 -2.76
N ILE A 30 3.09 -15.02 -3.35
CA ILE A 30 2.43 -13.74 -3.64
C ILE A 30 2.37 -13.60 -5.16
N ALA A 31 1.16 -13.40 -5.67
CA ALA A 31 0.93 -13.03 -7.07
C ALA A 31 0.86 -11.50 -7.18
N TYR A 32 1.56 -10.91 -8.14
CA TYR A 32 1.59 -9.46 -8.35
C TYR A 32 1.87 -9.14 -9.83
N THR A 33 1.53 -7.94 -10.27
CA THR A 33 1.88 -7.44 -11.60
C THR A 33 3.14 -6.58 -11.50
N ASP A 34 4.14 -6.84 -12.35
CA ASP A 34 5.37 -6.05 -12.38
C ASP A 34 5.25 -4.79 -13.25
N GLU A 35 6.35 -4.03 -13.35
CA GLU A 35 6.41 -2.76 -14.11
C GLU A 35 6.20 -2.93 -15.63
N ASN A 36 6.22 -4.16 -16.14
CA ASN A 36 6.01 -4.48 -17.56
C ASN A 36 4.61 -5.06 -17.80
N ASP A 37 3.68 -4.87 -16.87
CA ASP A 37 2.32 -5.42 -16.92
C ASP A 37 2.27 -6.95 -17.03
N CYS A 38 3.31 -7.63 -16.53
CA CYS A 38 3.40 -9.08 -16.51
C CYS A 38 2.98 -9.63 -15.16
N GLU A 39 2.13 -10.65 -15.17
CA GLU A 39 1.81 -11.42 -13.97
C GLU A 39 3.03 -12.19 -13.49
N GLN A 40 3.37 -11.99 -12.23
CA GLN A 40 4.49 -12.63 -11.56
C GLN A 40 4.03 -13.35 -10.30
N VAL A 41 4.74 -14.42 -9.98
CA VAL A 41 4.52 -15.21 -8.77
C VAL A 41 5.85 -15.38 -8.05
N VAL A 42 5.90 -15.00 -6.78
CA VAL A 42 7.08 -15.14 -5.94
C VAL A 42 6.77 -15.95 -4.68
N ARG A 43 7.68 -16.84 -4.27
CA ARG A 43 7.53 -17.58 -3.02
C ARG A 43 7.83 -16.68 -1.84
N VAL A 44 6.97 -16.73 -0.82
CA VAL A 44 7.22 -16.03 0.45
C VAL A 44 8.55 -16.49 1.06
N ALA A 45 8.88 -17.77 0.94
CA ALA A 45 10.15 -18.32 1.42
C ALA A 45 11.37 -17.67 0.76
N ASP A 46 11.30 -17.36 -0.53
CA ASP A 46 12.41 -16.73 -1.27
C ASP A 46 12.59 -15.27 -0.82
N LEU A 47 11.49 -14.56 -0.54
CA LEU A 47 11.52 -13.21 0.04
C LEU A 47 12.16 -13.19 1.44
N LEU A 48 11.84 -14.20 2.27
CA LEU A 48 12.37 -14.32 3.62
C LEU A 48 13.80 -14.87 3.66
N ALA A 49 14.31 -15.45 2.56
CA ALA A 49 15.64 -16.05 2.52
C ALA A 49 16.75 -15.04 2.86
N ALA A 50 16.55 -13.75 2.56
CA ALA A 50 17.47 -12.67 2.91
C ALA A 50 17.68 -12.52 4.43
N PHE A 51 16.72 -12.97 5.25
CA PHE A 51 16.73 -12.83 6.71
C PHE A 51 17.10 -14.14 7.43
N LYS A 52 17.61 -15.14 6.71
CA LYS A 52 17.92 -16.46 7.27
C LYS A 52 18.90 -16.37 8.45
N ASN A 53 18.58 -17.09 9.53
CA ASN A 53 19.35 -17.14 10.78
C ASN A 53 19.47 -15.81 11.53
N GLN A 54 18.58 -14.85 11.29
CA GLN A 54 18.51 -13.59 12.02
C GLN A 54 17.30 -13.58 12.96
N VAL A 55 17.41 -12.86 14.08
CA VAL A 55 16.25 -12.56 14.93
C VAL A 55 15.46 -11.47 14.23
N ILE A 56 14.21 -11.77 13.86
CA ILE A 56 13.32 -10.84 13.17
C ILE A 56 12.09 -10.52 14.01
N ASP A 57 11.58 -9.31 13.85
CA ASP A 57 10.23 -8.93 14.25
C ASP A 57 9.38 -8.85 12.98
N PHE A 58 8.41 -9.76 12.83
CA PHE A 58 7.67 -9.96 11.59
C PHE A 58 6.20 -9.57 11.78
N SER A 59 5.70 -8.71 10.90
CA SER A 59 4.30 -8.30 10.89
C SER A 59 3.74 -8.31 9.47
N VAL A 60 2.46 -8.66 9.35
CA VAL A 60 1.68 -8.63 8.11
C VAL A 60 0.45 -7.78 8.40
N ALA A 61 0.13 -6.86 7.49
CA ALA A 61 -1.04 -5.99 7.58
C ALA A 61 -1.77 -6.01 6.25
N LEU A 62 -3.10 -6.10 6.29
CA LEU A 62 -3.92 -5.88 5.11
C LEU A 62 -3.93 -4.38 4.80
N LYS A 63 -3.67 -4.03 3.54
CA LYS A 63 -3.88 -2.68 3.03
C LYS A 63 -5.06 -2.72 2.09
N THR A 64 -6.14 -2.08 2.51
CA THR A 64 -7.22 -1.64 1.63
C THR A 64 -6.87 -0.20 1.24
N ASP A 65 -6.45 0.01 -0.01
CA ASP A 65 -6.45 1.36 -0.60
C ASP A 65 -7.91 1.62 -1.03
N GLU A 66 -8.63 2.40 -0.25
CA GLU A 66 -9.90 2.99 -0.69
C GLU A 66 -9.54 4.24 -1.49
N ASP A 67 -9.98 4.32 -2.75
CA ASP A 67 -9.88 5.56 -3.53
C ASP A 67 -10.66 6.66 -2.80
N LEU A 68 -9.95 7.67 -2.29
CA LEU A 68 -10.56 8.87 -1.76
C LEU A 68 -11.20 9.63 -2.94
N GLU A 69 -12.51 9.48 -3.11
CA GLU A 69 -13.27 10.30 -4.05
C GLU A 69 -13.02 11.79 -3.75
N LEU A 70 -12.53 12.52 -4.75
CA LEU A 70 -12.42 13.97 -4.66
C LEU A 70 -13.83 14.54 -4.54
N ILE A 71 -14.20 14.98 -3.34
CA ILE A 71 -15.43 15.74 -3.11
C ILE A 71 -15.31 17.03 -3.92
N GLY A 72 -16.05 17.13 -5.02
CA GLY A 72 -16.13 18.34 -5.86
C GLY A 72 -16.30 18.14 -7.36
N SER A 73 -16.32 16.90 -7.87
CA SER A 73 -16.46 16.65 -9.33
C SER A 73 -17.89 16.80 -9.86
N ASP A 74 -18.91 16.85 -8.99
CA ASP A 74 -20.31 17.03 -9.38
C ASP A 74 -20.79 18.45 -9.03
N SER A 75 -20.46 19.40 -9.90
CA SER A 75 -21.37 20.50 -10.17
C SER A 75 -21.41 20.75 -11.68
N GLU A 76 -21.82 19.71 -12.40
CA GLU A 76 -22.26 19.83 -13.78
C GLU A 76 -23.73 20.30 -13.78
N TYR A 77 -23.99 21.42 -14.47
CA TYR A 77 -25.28 21.96 -14.91
C TYR A 77 -26.26 22.50 -13.85
N ASP A 78 -26.29 23.83 -13.73
CA ASP A 78 -27.56 24.54 -13.65
C ASP A 78 -27.69 25.39 -14.92
N SER A 79 -28.15 24.73 -15.98
CA SER A 79 -28.58 25.39 -17.21
C SER A 79 -30.06 25.70 -17.10
N GLU A 80 -30.41 26.93 -16.72
CA GLU A 80 -31.69 27.52 -17.10
C GLU A 80 -31.41 28.75 -17.98
N ILE A 81 -31.52 28.51 -19.29
CA ILE A 81 -31.81 29.57 -20.26
C ILE A 81 -33.24 30.04 -19.94
N ASP A 82 -33.40 31.30 -19.55
CA ASP A 82 -34.69 31.99 -19.57
C ASP A 82 -34.63 33.09 -20.65
N ASP A 83 -34.76 32.66 -21.91
CA ASP A 83 -35.13 33.52 -23.04
C ASP A 83 -36.66 33.60 -23.10
N SER A 84 -37.29 34.27 -22.14
CA SER A 84 -38.72 34.64 -22.23
C SER A 84 -39.13 35.69 -21.19
N ASP A 85 -38.98 36.98 -21.52
CA ASP A 85 -40.15 37.87 -21.51
C ASP A 85 -39.85 39.21 -22.20
N GLU A 86 -40.42 39.30 -23.39
CA GLU A 86 -41.02 40.46 -24.03
C GLU A 86 -41.38 41.61 -23.04
N MET A 87 -40.81 42.80 -23.26
CA MET A 87 -41.42 44.16 -23.20
C MET A 87 -40.39 45.23 -23.61
#